data_AF-A0A659UIV4-F1
#
_entry.id   AF-A0A659UIV4-F1
#
_cell.length_a   1.000
_cell.length_b   1.000
_cell.length_c   1.000
_cell.angle_alpha   90.00
_cell.angle_beta   90.00
_cell.angle_gamma   90.00
#
_symmetry.space_group_name_H-M   'P 1'
#
loop_
_entity.id
_entity.type
_entity.pdbx_description
1 polymer ?
#
loop_
_entity_poly.entity_id
_entity_poly.type
_entity_poly.pdbx_seq_one_letter_code
_entity_poly.pdbx_strand_id
1 'polypeptide(L)'
;ALSYSPVLTIACRADGEPAWTEWLQLNDAVSASRKITMSVTIDRDSKFDESWSVGTRARMLMRDGADGIKRLVPANRLLLSWRFGLLSGRGQADFDLAGFGEAVSQIAATCQT
;
A
#
# COMPACT_ATOMS: atom_id res chain seq x y z
N ALA A 1 12.46 -15.98 -14.63
CA ALA A 1 11.28 -15.92 -13.74
C ALA A 1 10.29 -14.96 -14.37
N LEU A 2 9.00 -15.32 -14.47
CA LEU A 2 7.96 -14.35 -14.80
C LEU A 2 8.00 -13.29 -13.70
N SER A 3 8.39 -12.05 -14.04
CA SER A 3 8.51 -10.98 -13.06
C SER A 3 7.10 -10.59 -12.60
N TYR A 4 6.66 -11.19 -11.50
CA TYR A 4 5.41 -10.80 -10.86
C TYR A 4 5.62 -9.44 -10.18
N SER A 5 4.89 -8.43 -10.63
CA SER A 5 4.91 -7.09 -10.04
C SER A 5 3.99 -7.07 -8.81
N PRO A 6 4.41 -6.41 -7.70
CA PRO A 6 3.52 -6.18 -6.56
C PRO A 6 2.21 -5.52 -6.99
N VAL A 7 1.10 -5.95 -6.38
CA VAL A 7 -0.23 -5.38 -6.66
C VAL A 7 -0.65 -4.54 -5.46
N LEU A 8 -0.93 -3.27 -5.71
CA LEU A 8 -1.57 -2.38 -4.74
C LEU A 8 -3.09 -2.51 -4.89
N THR A 9 -3.78 -2.75 -3.79
CA THR A 9 -5.24 -2.78 -3.75
C THR A 9 -5.72 -1.82 -2.68
N ILE A 10 -6.81 -1.13 -2.99
CA ILE A 10 -7.54 -0.27 -2.06
C ILE A 10 -8.95 -0.82 -1.94
N ALA A 11 -9.51 -0.76 -0.73
CA ALA A 11 -10.89 -1.14 -0.49
C ALA A 11 -11.51 -0.23 0.56
N CYS A 12 -12.81 -0.01 0.43
CA CYS A 12 -13.63 0.62 1.45
C CYS A 12 -14.70 -0.33 1.96
N ARG A 13 -15.23 -0.05 3.14
CA ARG A 13 -16.38 -0.74 3.74
C ARG A 13 -17.38 0.31 4.20
N ALA A 14 -18.66 0.12 3.86
CA ALA A 14 -19.72 1.08 4.20
C ALA A 14 -19.98 1.18 5.72
N ASP A 15 -20.00 0.04 6.42
CA ASP A 15 -20.39 -0.03 7.83
C ASP A 15 -19.29 -0.64 8.72
N GLY A 16 -18.01 -0.37 8.42
CA GLY A 16 -16.89 -1.01 9.11
C GLY A 16 -15.74 -0.07 9.42
N GLU A 17 -15.14 -0.25 10.61
CA GLU A 17 -13.86 0.34 10.95
C GLU A 17 -12.72 -0.67 10.72
N PRO A 18 -11.64 -0.30 10.01
CA PRO A 18 -11.46 0.97 9.31
C PRO A 18 -12.32 1.05 8.04
N ALA A 19 -12.79 2.26 7.73
CA ALA A 19 -13.58 2.50 6.51
C ALA A 19 -12.77 2.26 5.23
N TRP A 20 -11.45 2.40 5.28
CA TRP A 20 -10.52 2.20 4.17
C TRP A 20 -9.35 1.32 4.58
N THR A 21 -8.93 0.43 3.69
CA THR A 21 -7.68 -0.32 3.81
C THR A 21 -6.95 -0.31 2.47
N GLU A 22 -5.64 -0.11 2.51
CA GLU A 22 -4.73 -0.34 1.41
C GLU A 22 -3.87 -1.58 1.70
N TRP A 23 -3.61 -2.42 0.69
CA TRP A 23 -2.68 -3.52 0.84
C TRP A 23 -1.82 -3.77 -0.39
N LEU A 24 -0.58 -4.15 -0.13
CA LEU A 24 0.40 -4.56 -1.11
C LEU A 24 0.56 -6.08 -1.05
N GLN A 25 0.20 -6.76 -2.14
CA GLN A 25 0.40 -8.19 -2.27
C GLN A 25 1.76 -8.52 -2.87
N LEU A 26 2.53 -9.34 -2.15
CA LEU A 26 3.90 -9.72 -2.46
C LEU A 26 3.97 -11.15 -2.99
N ASN A 27 4.98 -11.42 -3.82
CA ASN A 27 5.32 -12.78 -4.21
C ASN A 27 5.98 -13.53 -3.06
N ASP A 28 7.01 -12.92 -2.46
CA ASP A 28 7.81 -13.52 -1.41
C ASP A 28 7.40 -13.02 -0.03
N ALA A 29 7.49 -13.92 0.96
CA ALA A 29 7.16 -13.59 2.33
C ALA A 29 8.21 -12.65 2.95
N VAL A 30 7.76 -11.67 3.71
CA VAL A 30 8.65 -10.86 4.56
C VAL A 30 9.02 -11.63 5.83
N SER A 31 10.15 -11.30 6.44
CA SER A 31 10.55 -11.89 7.73
C SER A 31 9.79 -11.33 8.94
N ALA A 32 9.03 -10.26 8.76
CA ALA A 32 8.26 -9.63 9.83
C ALA A 32 6.97 -10.39 10.11
N SER A 33 6.57 -10.49 11.38
CA SER A 33 5.41 -11.30 11.80
C SER A 33 4.17 -10.50 12.20
N ARG A 34 4.29 -9.19 12.45
CA ARG A 34 3.16 -8.33 12.86
C ARG A 34 3.12 -7.00 12.12
N LYS A 35 4.23 -6.29 12.11
CA LYS A 35 4.37 -4.98 11.47
C LYS A 35 5.69 -4.90 10.72
N ILE A 36 5.70 -4.12 9.65
CA ILE A 36 6.89 -3.81 8.86
C ILE A 36 6.98 -2.30 8.65
N THR A 37 8.19 -1.76 8.67
CA THR A 37 8.45 -0.40 8.24
C THR A 37 8.49 -0.35 6.72
N MET A 38 7.60 0.46 6.17
CA MET A 38 7.54 0.82 4.76
C MET A 38 8.21 2.18 4.58
N SER A 39 9.11 2.27 3.61
CA SER A 39 9.58 3.55 3.11
C SER A 39 8.72 3.97 1.93
N VAL A 40 8.11 5.14 2.04
CA VAL A 40 7.13 5.67 1.10
C VAL A 40 7.66 6.95 0.48
N THR A 41 7.47 7.09 -0.82
CA THR A 41 7.73 8.33 -1.55
C THR A 41 6.54 8.57 -2.47
N ILE A 42 5.94 9.75 -2.36
CA ILE A 42 4.81 10.18 -3.17
C ILE A 42 5.36 11.28 -4.09
N ASP A 43 5.16 11.13 -5.39
CA ASP A 43 5.73 11.99 -6.41
C ASP A 43 7.27 12.19 -6.25
N ARG A 44 7.74 13.44 -6.21
CA ARG A 44 9.14 13.81 -5.99
C ARG A 44 9.39 14.37 -4.59
N ASP A 45 8.46 14.11 -3.66
CA ASP A 45 8.56 14.61 -2.30
C ASP A 45 9.58 13.82 -1.46
N SER A 46 9.79 14.27 -0.23
CA SER A 46 10.70 13.60 0.69
C SER A 46 10.18 12.21 1.06
N LYS A 47 11.11 11.24 1.05
CA LYS A 47 10.86 9.90 1.56
C LYS A 47 10.55 9.95 3.06
N PHE A 48 9.50 9.26 3.48
CA PHE A 48 9.16 9.04 4.88
C PHE A 48 8.91 7.57 5.17
N ASP A 49 8.99 7.19 6.44
CA ASP A 49 8.72 5.82 6.89
C ASP A 49 7.36 5.74 7.58
N GLU A 50 6.60 4.68 7.31
CA GLU A 50 5.35 4.36 7.99
C GLU A 50 5.25 2.86 8.31
N SER A 51 4.44 2.52 9.32
CA SER A 51 4.30 1.14 9.78
C SER A 51 3.06 0.49 9.18
N TRP A 52 3.26 -0.61 8.45
CA TRP A 52 2.17 -1.42 7.89
C TRP A 52 2.04 -2.73 8.67
N SER A 53 0.82 -3.25 8.77
CA SER A 53 0.53 -4.56 9.33
C SER A 53 0.93 -5.65 8.35
N VAL A 54 1.40 -6.79 8.86
CA VAL A 54 1.72 -7.97 8.06
C VAL A 54 0.55 -8.94 8.12
N GLY A 55 -0.06 -9.19 6.97
CA GLY A 55 -1.19 -10.08 6.80
C GLY A 55 -0.79 -11.52 6.48
N THR A 56 -1.73 -12.24 5.87
CA THR A 56 -1.67 -13.69 5.63
C THR A 56 -0.37 -14.15 4.97
N ARG A 57 0.22 -15.22 5.53
CA ARG A 57 1.45 -15.86 5.04
C ARG A 57 2.66 -14.92 4.93
N ALA A 58 2.62 -13.76 5.61
CA ALA A 58 3.62 -12.70 5.49
C ALA A 58 3.84 -12.19 4.06
N ARG A 59 2.84 -12.32 3.18
CA ARG A 59 2.88 -11.88 1.78
C ARG A 59 1.91 -10.74 1.47
N MET A 60 1.29 -10.18 2.49
CA MET A 60 0.38 -9.05 2.37
C MET A 60 0.82 -8.00 3.38
N LEU A 61 1.07 -6.78 2.90
CA LEU A 61 1.37 -5.64 3.76
C LEU A 61 0.16 -4.73 3.72
N MET A 62 -0.42 -4.39 4.87
CA MET A 62 -1.69 -3.70 4.95
C MET A 62 -1.56 -2.42 5.76
N ARG A 63 -2.27 -1.38 5.35
CA ARG A 63 -2.40 -0.15 6.10
C ARG A 63 -3.87 0.25 6.14
N ASP A 64 -4.32 0.54 7.34
CA ASP A 64 -5.70 0.88 7.63
C ASP A 64 -5.85 2.39 7.77
N GLY A 65 -7.00 2.92 7.37
CA GLY A 65 -7.33 4.34 7.46
C GLY A 65 -7.30 5.06 6.11
N ALA A 66 -8.11 6.11 6.02
CA ALA A 66 -8.30 6.87 4.77
C ALA A 66 -7.17 7.87 4.47
N ASP A 67 -6.29 8.15 5.43
CA ASP A 67 -5.25 9.17 5.30
C ASP A 67 -4.15 8.82 4.29
N GLY A 68 -3.85 7.53 4.09
CA GLY A 68 -2.99 7.03 3.00
C GLY A 68 -3.63 7.32 1.66
N ILE A 69 -4.86 6.83 1.47
CA ILE A 69 -5.66 7.06 0.26
C ILE A 69 -5.77 8.55 -0.07
N LYS A 70 -6.11 9.40 0.91
CA LYS A 70 -6.21 10.86 0.75
C LYS A 70 -4.91 11.50 0.24
N ARG A 71 -3.75 11.02 0.67
CA ARG A 71 -2.44 11.49 0.18
C ARG A 71 -2.15 11.05 -1.24
N LEU A 72 -2.70 9.91 -1.67
CA LEU A 72 -2.49 9.36 -3.01
C LEU A 72 -3.46 9.94 -4.06
N VAL A 73 -4.65 10.40 -3.67
CA VAL A 73 -5.65 10.97 -4.60
C VAL A 73 -5.09 12.07 -5.53
N PRO A 74 -4.34 13.08 -5.03
CA PRO A 74 -3.79 14.11 -5.92
C PRO A 74 -2.43 13.75 -6.53
N ALA A 75 -1.87 12.57 -6.20
CA ALA A 75 -0.51 12.20 -6.57
C ALA A 75 -0.45 11.54 -7.95
N ASN A 76 0.72 11.61 -8.58
CA ASN A 76 0.99 11.00 -9.88
C ASN A 76 1.76 9.68 -9.77
N ARG A 77 2.54 9.50 -8.70
CA ARG A 77 3.41 8.34 -8.52
C ARG A 77 3.55 7.95 -7.06
N LEU A 78 3.63 6.65 -6.80
CA LEU A 78 3.93 6.08 -5.50
C LEU A 78 5.08 5.09 -5.60
N LEU A 79 6.15 5.33 -4.83
CA LEU A 79 7.22 4.37 -4.63
C LEU A 79 7.13 3.81 -3.21
N LEU A 80 7.06 2.49 -3.13
CA LEU A 80 7.10 1.72 -1.89
C LEU A 80 8.36 0.91 -1.83
N SER A 81 9.01 0.85 -0.68
CA SER A 81 10.06 -0.13 -0.43
C SER A 81 10.02 -0.69 0.98
N TRP A 82 10.40 -1.96 1.10
CA TRP A 82 10.39 -2.71 2.35
C TRP A 82 11.61 -3.62 2.43
N ARG A 83 11.93 -4.10 3.63
CA ARG A 83 13.05 -5.02 3.86
C ARG A 83 12.53 -6.44 4.12
N PHE A 84 13.14 -7.43 3.48
CA PHE A 84 12.81 -8.85 3.73
C PHE A 84 13.46 -9.41 5.02
N GLY A 85 14.26 -8.61 5.74
CA GLY A 85 14.98 -9.00 6.96
C GLY A 85 16.20 -8.13 7.24
N LEU A 86 16.91 -8.41 8.34
CA LEU A 86 18.09 -7.64 8.77
C LEU A 86 19.23 -7.73 7.74
N LEU A 87 19.41 -8.92 7.13
CA LEU A 87 20.45 -9.23 6.14
C LEU A 87 19.90 -9.44 4.72
N SER A 88 18.58 -9.45 4.56
CA SER A 88 17.90 -9.74 3.30
C SER A 88 17.73 -8.48 2.45
N GLY A 89 17.61 -8.63 1.14
CA GLY A 89 17.46 -7.53 0.18
C GLY A 89 16.25 -6.61 0.42
N ARG A 90 16.09 -5.62 -0.46
CA ARG A 90 14.97 -4.67 -0.44
C ARG A 90 13.98 -5.02 -1.56
N GLY A 91 12.72 -5.13 -1.19
CA GLY A 91 11.63 -5.14 -2.17
C GLY A 91 11.25 -3.70 -2.49
N GLN A 92 10.90 -3.45 -3.75
CA GLN A 92 10.43 -2.15 -4.21
C GLN A 92 9.27 -2.33 -5.18
N ALA A 93 8.32 -1.41 -5.10
CA ALA A 93 7.23 -1.26 -6.04
C ALA A 93 7.11 0.21 -6.46
N ASP A 94 6.76 0.43 -7.71
CA ASP A 94 6.62 1.75 -8.31
C ASP A 94 5.30 1.76 -9.08
N PHE A 95 4.39 2.62 -8.66
CA PHE A 95 3.03 2.71 -9.17
C PHE A 95 2.82 4.07 -9.84
N ASP A 96 2.39 4.03 -11.09
CA ASP A 96 1.75 5.16 -11.75
C ASP A 96 0.32 5.30 -11.21
N LEU A 97 -0.05 6.52 -10.81
CA LEU A 97 -1.35 6.82 -10.20
C LEU A 97 -2.30 7.56 -11.15
N ALA A 98 -2.02 7.59 -12.46
CA ALA A 98 -2.95 8.13 -13.44
C ALA A 98 -4.33 7.46 -13.32
N GLY A 99 -5.37 8.27 -13.11
CA GLY A 99 -6.75 7.79 -12.94
C GLY A 99 -7.10 7.30 -11.52
N PHE A 100 -6.16 7.36 -10.56
CA PHE A 100 -6.37 6.85 -9.20
C PHE A 100 -7.44 7.64 -8.45
N GLY A 101 -7.44 8.98 -8.55
CA GLY A 101 -8.41 9.84 -7.88
C GLY A 101 -9.85 9.59 -8.36
N GLU A 102 -10.05 9.38 -9.65
CA GLU A 102 -11.33 9.02 -10.25
C GLU A 102 -11.82 7.65 -9.76
N ALA A 103 -10.92 6.66 -9.70
CA ALA A 103 -11.25 5.33 -9.18
C ALA A 103 -11.65 5.40 -7.69
N VAL A 104 -10.91 6.13 -6.87
CA VAL A 104 -11.25 6.36 -5.46
C VAL A 104 -12.62 7.00 -5.34
N SER A 105 -12.92 8.03 -6.15
CA SER A 105 -14.20 8.74 -6.11
C SER A 105 -15.39 7.82 -6.44
N GLN A 106 -15.24 6.93 -7.42
CA GLN A 106 -16.27 5.94 -7.78
C GLN A 106 -16.49 4.90 -6.68
N ILE A 107 -15.40 4.42 -6.07
CA ILE A 107 -15.44 3.43 -4.98
C ILE A 107 -16.03 4.07 -3.70
N ALA A 108 -15.64 5.31 -3.40
CA ALA A 108 -16.13 6.09 -2.26
C ALA A 108 -17.65 6.31 -2.32
N ALA A 109 -18.18 6.62 -3.51
CA ALA A 109 -19.63 6.71 -3.73
C ALA A 109 -20.36 5.39 -3.44
N THR A 110 -19.72 4.25 -3.71
CA THR A 110 -20.27 2.91 -3.44
C THR A 110 -20.29 2.60 -1.94
N CYS A 111 -19.27 3.05 -1.19
CA CYS A 111 -19.18 2.85 0.25
C CYS A 111 -19.82 3.96 1.09
N GLN A 112 -20.29 5.05 0.47
CA GLN A 112 -20.82 6.22 1.17
C GLN A 112 -19.80 6.89 2.12
N THR A 113 -18.53 6.94 1.71
CA THR A 113 -17.40 7.49 2.49
C THR A 113 -16.72 8.67 1.83
#